data_AF-A0A8X7UG03-F1
#
_entry.id   AF-A0A8X7UG03-F1
#
_cell.length_a   1.000
_cell.length_b   1.000
_cell.length_c   1.000
_cell.angle_alpha   90.00
_cell.angle_beta   90.00
_cell.angle_gamma   90.00
#
_symmetry.space_group_name_H-M   'P 1'
#
loop_
_entity.id
_entity.type
_entity.pdbx_description
1 polymer ?
#
loop_
_entity_poly.entity_id
_entity_poly.type
_entity_poly.pdbx_seq_one_letter_code
_entity_poly.pdbx_strand_id
1 'polypeptide(L)'
;MVEGGFVLLLDDIWEKVDLTKIGIPIPKSENKCKVAFTTRSQDVCAHMGVEAPMEVQCLSDNDAFHLFQKKVGQVTLGSVQRSLILQESLLENVEAYRWLSMS
;
A
#
# COMPACT_ATOMS: atom_id res chain seq x y z
N MET A 1 -24.39 5.66 22.00
CA MET A 1 -22.97 5.84 21.64
C MET A 1 -22.42 4.46 21.34
N VAL A 2 -21.71 4.26 20.24
CA VAL A 2 -21.26 2.92 19.83
C VAL A 2 -20.30 2.38 20.90
N GLU A 3 -20.72 1.39 21.67
CA GLU A 3 -19.85 0.62 22.58
C GLU A 3 -19.05 -0.38 21.75
N GLY A 4 -17.91 0.06 21.24
CA GLY A 4 -17.01 -0.79 20.46
C GLY A 4 -15.80 0.01 19.99
N GLY A 5 -14.62 -0.60 20.05
CA GLY A 5 -13.46 -0.06 19.36
C GLY A 5 -13.62 -0.20 17.86
N PHE A 6 -13.03 0.71 17.09
CA PHE A 6 -13.03 0.64 15.64
C PHE A 6 -11.66 0.99 15.07
N VAL A 7 -11.43 0.50 13.85
CA VAL A 7 -10.29 0.88 13.01
C VAL A 7 -10.84 1.52 11.76
N LEU A 8 -10.38 2.73 11.44
CA LEU A 8 -10.66 3.40 10.18
C LEU A 8 -9.43 3.29 9.28
N LEU A 9 -9.64 2.85 8.04
CA LEU A 9 -8.62 2.78 7.01
C LEU A 9 -8.98 3.81 5.93
N LEU A 10 -8.13 4.81 5.74
CA LEU A 10 -8.28 5.82 4.69
C LEU A 10 -7.26 5.53 3.58
N ASP A 11 -7.74 5.14 2.41
CA ASP A 11 -6.87 4.81 1.29
C ASP A 11 -6.62 6.02 0.39
N ASP A 12 -5.38 6.18 -0.07
CA ASP A 12 -4.93 7.14 -1.06
C ASP A 12 -5.32 8.60 -0.75
N ILE A 13 -5.01 9.08 0.46
CA ILE A 13 -5.30 10.48 0.82
C ILE A 13 -4.26 11.42 0.20
N TRP A 14 -4.75 12.51 -0.40
CA TRP A 14 -3.91 13.50 -1.11
C TRP A 14 -3.79 14.83 -0.37
N GLU A 15 -4.56 15.02 0.71
CA GLU A 15 -4.52 16.20 1.56
C GLU A 15 -4.86 15.84 3.01
N LYS A 16 -4.65 16.78 3.93
CA LYS A 16 -4.95 16.59 5.35
C LYS A 16 -6.45 16.39 5.58
N VAL A 17 -6.80 15.27 6.20
CA VAL A 17 -8.18 14.96 6.60
C VAL A 17 -8.41 15.43 8.04
N ASP A 18 -9.39 16.32 8.21
CA ASP A 18 -9.88 16.70 9.53
C ASP A 18 -10.86 15.64 10.05
N LEU A 19 -10.34 14.70 10.85
CA LEU A 19 -11.12 13.61 11.44
C LEU A 19 -12.33 14.12 12.23
N THR A 20 -12.21 15.27 12.91
CA THR A 20 -13.30 15.79 13.74
C THR A 20 -14.49 16.27 12.90
N LYS A 21 -14.23 16.86 11.72
CA LYS A 21 -15.28 17.30 10.79
C LYS A 21 -16.08 16.14 10.21
N ILE A 22 -15.45 14.99 10.03
CA ILE A 22 -16.13 13.77 9.55
C ILE A 22 -16.70 12.91 10.69
N GLY A 23 -16.74 13.45 11.93
CA GLY A 23 -17.34 12.79 13.09
C GLY A 23 -16.46 11.71 13.72
N ILE A 24 -15.18 11.64 13.35
CA ILE A 24 -14.22 10.69 13.92
C ILE A 24 -13.50 11.36 15.09
N PRO A 25 -13.60 10.80 16.32
CA PRO A 25 -12.85 11.32 17.45
C PRO A 25 -11.34 11.17 17.20
N ILE A 26 -10.56 12.13 17.66
CA ILE A 26 -9.10 12.05 17.58
C ILE A 26 -8.65 10.79 18.33
N PRO A 27 -7.87 9.89 17.70
CA PRO A 27 -7.36 8.69 18.34
C PRO A 27 -6.56 9.04 19.61
N LYS A 28 -6.90 8.39 20.73
CA LYS A 28 -6.25 8.53 22.04
C LYS A 28 -6.13 7.14 22.67
N SER A 29 -5.21 6.96 23.60
CA SER A 29 -5.06 5.69 24.35
C SER A 29 -6.35 5.23 25.03
N GLU A 30 -7.20 6.18 25.43
CA GLU A 30 -8.47 5.95 26.14
C GLU A 30 -9.62 5.53 25.22
N ASN A 31 -9.60 5.98 23.96
CA ASN A 31 -10.61 5.57 23.00
C ASN A 31 -10.07 4.38 22.20
N LYS A 32 -10.90 3.33 22.04
CA LYS A 32 -10.50 2.14 21.26
C LYS A 32 -10.54 2.42 19.74
N CYS A 33 -10.23 3.65 19.33
CA CYS A 33 -10.24 4.12 17.95
C CYS A 33 -8.81 4.12 17.39
N LYS A 34 -8.61 3.50 16.23
CA LYS A 34 -7.37 3.58 15.48
C LYS A 34 -7.65 4.09 14.08
N VAL A 35 -6.76 4.92 13.55
CA VAL A 35 -6.82 5.38 12.16
C VAL A 35 -5.51 4.95 11.51
N ALA A 36 -5.59 4.27 10.38
CA ALA A 36 -4.47 4.08 9.49
C ALA A 36 -4.82 4.67 8.12
N PHE A 37 -3.83 5.15 7.41
CA PHE A 37 -4.03 5.71 6.09
C PHE A 37 -2.86 5.38 5.17
N THR A 38 -3.12 5.42 3.87
CA THR A 38 -2.09 5.35 2.83
C THR A 38 -2.07 6.68 2.10
N THR A 39 -0.87 7.11 1.70
CA THR A 39 -0.66 8.30 0.88
C THR A 39 0.62 8.09 0.07
N ARG A 40 0.68 8.72 -1.10
CA ARG A 40 1.88 8.75 -1.94
C ARG A 40 2.77 9.95 -1.64
N SER A 41 2.32 10.86 -0.77
CA SER A 41 3.03 12.08 -0.42
C SER A 41 3.50 12.04 1.04
N GLN A 42 4.83 12.12 1.23
CA GLN A 42 5.43 12.28 2.55
C GLN A 42 4.94 13.55 3.25
N ASP A 43 4.70 14.63 2.50
CA ASP A 43 4.17 15.88 3.05
C ASP A 43 2.75 15.70 3.61
N VAL A 44 1.88 14.98 2.91
CA VAL A 44 0.54 14.66 3.40
C VAL A 44 0.62 13.81 4.67
N CYS A 45 1.53 12.84 4.71
CA CYS A 45 1.76 12.02 5.91
C CYS A 45 2.21 12.86 7.12
N ALA A 46 3.14 13.81 6.91
CA ALA A 46 3.59 14.74 7.93
C ALA A 46 2.46 15.70 8.38
N HIS A 47 1.66 16.23 7.44
CA HIS A 47 0.52 17.10 7.76
C HIS A 47 -0.59 16.42 8.56
N MET A 48 -0.73 15.10 8.44
CA MET A 48 -1.61 14.26 9.27
C MET A 48 -1.08 14.08 10.71
N GLY A 49 0.16 14.48 10.99
CA GLY A 49 0.73 14.46 12.34
C GLY A 49 1.26 13.10 12.78
N VAL A 50 1.69 12.25 11.85
CA VAL A 50 2.30 10.95 12.17
C VAL A 50 3.76 11.13 12.59
N GLU A 51 4.09 10.69 13.81
CA GLU A 51 5.47 10.79 14.34
C GLU A 51 6.43 9.73 13.75
N ALA A 52 5.91 8.54 13.45
CA ALA A 52 6.67 7.42 12.92
C ALA A 52 5.98 6.82 11.68
N PRO A 53 6.14 7.42 10.49
CA PRO A 53 5.53 6.93 9.26
C PRO A 53 6.15 5.58 8.85
N MET A 54 5.31 4.71 8.29
CA MET A 54 5.76 3.48 7.64
C MET A 54 5.88 3.71 6.15
N GLU A 55 7.11 3.81 5.65
CA GLU A 55 7.34 3.89 4.22
C GLU A 55 7.27 2.49 3.59
N VAL A 56 6.36 2.32 2.64
CA VAL A 56 6.23 1.07 1.88
C VAL A 56 7.17 1.13 0.69
N GLN A 57 8.30 0.43 0.80
CA GLN A 57 9.29 0.34 -0.27
C GLN A 57 8.82 -0.58 -1.39
N CYS A 58 9.33 -0.34 -2.60
CA CYS A 58 9.20 -1.29 -3.69
C CYS A 58 9.81 -2.64 -3.30
N LEU A 59 9.20 -3.74 -3.75
CA LEU A 59 9.78 -5.06 -3.58
C LEU A 59 11.13 -5.15 -4.30
N SER A 60 12.05 -5.95 -3.75
CA SER A 60 13.26 -6.34 -4.47
C SER A 60 12.89 -7.15 -5.71
N ASP A 61 13.76 -7.19 -6.73
CA ASP A 61 13.52 -7.96 -7.95
C ASP A 61 13.20 -9.44 -7.65
N ASN A 62 13.88 -10.02 -6.66
CA ASN A 62 13.63 -11.39 -6.20
C ASN A 62 12.26 -11.54 -5.55
N ASP A 63 11.86 -10.62 -4.68
CA ASP A 63 10.57 -10.68 -3.99
C ASP A 63 9.41 -10.39 -4.95
N ALA A 64 9.61 -9.47 -5.88
CA ALA A 64 8.67 -9.16 -6.96
C ALA A 64 8.47 -10.39 -7.86
N PHE A 65 9.57 -11.04 -8.27
CA PHE A 65 9.49 -12.26 -9.06
C PHE A 65 8.83 -13.40 -8.29
N HIS A 66 9.15 -13.58 -7.01
CA HIS A 66 8.51 -14.58 -6.17
C HIS A 66 6.99 -14.32 -6.00
N LEU A 67 6.59 -13.06 -5.81
CA LEU A 67 5.18 -12.67 -5.77
C LEU A 67 4.47 -12.96 -7.11
N PHE A 68 5.12 -12.66 -8.23
CA PHE A 68 4.64 -13.00 -9.56
C PHE A 68 4.44 -14.51 -9.70
N GLN A 69 5.43 -15.32 -9.31
CA GLN A 69 5.34 -16.77 -9.37
C GLN A 69 4.17 -17.31 -8.54
N LYS A 70 3.97 -16.75 -7.34
CA LYS A 70 2.84 -17.08 -6.47
C LYS A 70 1.49 -16.74 -7.11
N LYS A 71 1.42 -15.66 -7.88
CA LYS A 71 0.18 -15.19 -8.53
C LYS A 71 -0.18 -15.98 -9.79
N VAL A 72 0.81 -16.29 -10.62
CA VAL A 72 0.65 -17.01 -11.89
C VAL A 72 0.52 -18.53 -11.69
N GLY A 73 1.05 -19.04 -10.57
CA GLY A 73 1.03 -20.46 -10.22
C GLY A 73 2.13 -21.26 -10.92
N GLN A 74 2.67 -22.28 -10.24
CA GLN A 74 3.81 -23.06 -10.74
C GLN A 74 3.49 -23.90 -12.00
N VAL A 75 2.23 -24.31 -12.17
CA VAL A 75 1.79 -25.09 -13.35
C VAL A 75 1.92 -24.26 -14.63
N THR A 76 1.49 -23.01 -14.58
CA THR A 76 1.60 -22.06 -15.70
C THR A 76 3.06 -21.73 -16.02
N LEU A 77 3.93 -21.63 -15.01
CA LEU A 77 5.36 -21.40 -15.21
C LEU A 77 6.09 -22.62 -15.79
N GLY A 78 5.62 -23.83 -15.46
CA GLY A 78 6.16 -25.08 -16.01
C GLY A 78 5.74 -25.35 -17.46
N SER A 79 4.57 -24.86 -17.88
CA SER A 79 4.05 -25.01 -19.24
C SER A 79 4.51 -23.90 -20.20
N VAL A 80 4.80 -22.70 -19.67
CA VAL A 80 5.51 -21.67 -20.44
C VAL A 80 6.98 -22.05 -20.46
N GLN A 81 7.36 -22.85 -21.46
CA GLN A 81 8.74 -23.03 -21.91
C GLN A 81 9.46 -21.67 -21.79
N ARG A 82 10.54 -21.59 -20.99
CA ARG A 82 11.38 -20.40 -20.66
C ARG A 82 11.64 -19.47 -21.86
N SER A 83 10.63 -18.78 -22.36
CA SER A 83 10.71 -17.93 -23.54
C SER A 83 10.81 -16.50 -23.05
N LEU A 84 11.70 -15.78 -23.71
CA LEU A 84 12.10 -14.40 -23.45
C LEU A 84 10.92 -13.43 -23.27
N ILE A 85 9.74 -13.80 -23.78
CA ILE A 85 8.47 -13.06 -23.66
C ILE A 85 8.08 -12.82 -22.20
N LEU A 86 8.23 -13.81 -21.30
CA LEU A 86 7.91 -13.59 -19.89
C LEU A 86 8.89 -12.62 -19.22
N GLN A 87 10.17 -12.61 -19.62
CA GLN A 87 11.15 -11.67 -19.09
C GLN A 87 10.85 -10.24 -19.53
N GLU A 88 10.45 -10.04 -20.78
CA GLU A 88 10.09 -8.74 -21.34
C GLU A 88 8.79 -8.21 -20.72
N SER A 89 7.75 -9.05 -20.60
CA SER A 89 6.53 -8.70 -19.87
C SER A 89 6.76 -8.47 -18.36
N LEU A 90 7.76 -9.12 -17.76
CA LEU A 90 8.15 -8.87 -16.37
C LEU A 90 8.86 -7.52 -16.23
N LEU A 91 9.76 -7.17 -17.14
CA LEU A 91 10.42 -5.87 -17.16
C LEU A 91 9.39 -4.74 -17.34
N GLU A 92 8.47 -4.87 -18.30
CA GLU A 92 7.39 -3.90 -18.49
C GLU A 92 6.47 -3.78 -17.27
N ASN A 93 6.14 -4.91 -16.62
CA ASN A 93 5.35 -4.85 -15.39
C ASN A 93 6.12 -4.21 -14.24
N VAL A 94 7.40 -4.56 -14.04
CA VAL A 94 8.24 -3.94 -13.01
C VAL A 94 8.36 -2.43 -13.25
N GLU A 95 8.53 -2.00 -14.50
CA GLU A 95 8.49 -0.57 -14.84
C GLU A 95 7.13 0.05 -14.59
N ALA A 96 6.02 -0.60 -14.98
CA ALA A 96 4.67 -0.10 -14.72
C ALA A 96 4.39 0.06 -13.21
N TYR A 97 4.85 -0.88 -12.38
CA TYR A 97 4.76 -0.78 -10.92
C TYR A 97 5.63 0.36 -10.37
N ARG A 98 6.83 0.59 -10.92
CA ARG A 98 7.66 1.75 -10.58
C ARG A 98 7.00 3.07 -10.96
N TRP A 99 6.32 3.15 -12.10
CA TRP A 99 5.59 4.35 -12.50
C TRP A 99 4.39 4.63 -11.58
N LEU A 100 3.64 3.59 -11.21
CA LEU A 100 2.50 3.70 -10.29
C LEU A 100 2.91 4.10 -8.86
N SER A 101 4.13 3.76 -8.43
CA SER A 101 4.65 4.16 -7.10
C SER A 101 5.28 5.55 -7.07
N MET A 102 5.52 6.17 -8.24
CA MET A 102 6.13 7.50 -8.39
C MET A 102 5.14 8.62 -8.74
N SER A 103 3.84 8.33 -8.84
CA SER A 103 2.78 9.29 -9.20
C SER A 103 1.71 9.40 -8.14
#